data_AF-A0A5C2H8R0-F1
#
_entry.id   AF-A0A5C2H8R0-F1
#
_cell.length_a   1.000
_cell.length_b   1.000
_cell.length_c   1.000
_cell.angle_alpha   90.00
_cell.angle_beta   90.00
_cell.angle_gamma   90.00
#
_symmetry.space_group_name_H-M   'P 1'
#
loop_
_entity.id
_entity.type
_entity.pdbx_description
1 polymer ?
#
loop_
_entity_poly.entity_id
_entity_poly.type
_entity_poly.pdbx_seq_one_letter_code
_entity_poly.pdbx_strand_id
1 'polypeptide(L)'
;MYKVIVNNQCNCFKKSELEVHSEFENEEDALNFALKMNKIMNNEFCKKHSFQVLKVFDTFSISLVKPLEKALKCCGSGCCK
;
A
#
# COMPACT_ATOMS: atom_id res chain seq x y z
N MET A 1 -9.29 12.12 -16.82
CA MET A 1 -8.34 10.99 -16.79
C MET A 1 -7.88 10.84 -15.35
N TYR A 2 -8.18 9.70 -14.75
CA TYR A 2 -7.81 9.35 -13.39
C TYR A 2 -6.63 8.38 -13.40
N LYS A 3 -5.73 8.50 -12.43
CA LYS A 3 -4.54 7.66 -12.35
C LYS A 3 -4.51 6.87 -11.06
N VAL A 4 -4.21 5.58 -11.12
CA VAL A 4 -3.95 4.77 -9.93
C VAL A 4 -2.45 4.49 -9.86
N ILE A 5 -1.83 4.80 -8.72
CA ILE A 5 -0.39 4.64 -8.48
C ILE A 5 -0.20 3.85 -7.19
N VAL A 6 0.60 2.79 -7.23
CA VAL A 6 0.95 2.01 -6.04
C VAL A 6 2.31 2.48 -5.49
N ASN A 7 2.26 3.25 -4.40
CA ASN A 7 3.43 3.75 -3.68
C ASN A 7 3.86 2.81 -2.54
N ASN A 8 5.16 2.77 -2.26
CA ASN A 8 5.75 1.91 -1.21
C ASN A 8 5.42 0.43 -1.38
N GLN A 9 5.74 -0.16 -2.54
CA GLN A 9 5.46 -1.57 -2.82
C GLN A 9 6.09 -2.52 -1.78
N CYS A 10 5.29 -3.42 -1.21
CA CYS A 10 5.84 -4.52 -0.41
C CYS A 10 6.63 -5.48 -1.31
N ASN A 11 7.60 -6.20 -0.74
CA ASN A 11 8.31 -7.26 -1.44
C ASN A 11 7.37 -8.36 -1.99
N CYS A 12 6.20 -8.57 -1.35
CA CYS A 12 5.15 -9.46 -1.89
C CYS A 12 4.51 -8.90 -3.16
N PHE A 13 4.30 -7.58 -3.22
CA PHE A 13 3.74 -6.91 -4.38
C PHE A 13 4.75 -6.84 -5.53
N LYS A 14 6.05 -6.67 -5.24
CA LYS A 14 7.11 -6.75 -6.27
C LYS A 14 7.25 -8.14 -6.90
N LYS A 15 6.85 -9.20 -6.19
CA LYS A 15 6.84 -10.57 -6.71
C LYS A 15 5.62 -10.88 -7.57
N SER A 16 4.54 -10.11 -7.41
CA SER A 16 3.41 -10.16 -8.33
C SER A 16 3.69 -9.24 -9.52
N GLU A 17 3.49 -9.75 -10.74
CA GLU A 17 3.51 -8.99 -11.99
C GLU A 17 2.28 -8.04 -12.12
N LEU A 18 1.82 -7.47 -11.01
CA LEU A 18 0.70 -6.54 -11.00
C LEU A 18 1.17 -5.16 -11.46
N GLU A 19 0.44 -4.59 -12.40
CA GLU A 19 0.74 -3.28 -12.97
C GLU A 19 0.73 -2.19 -11.88
N VAL A 20 1.83 -1.46 -11.81
CA VAL A 20 2.09 -0.44 -10.77
C VAL A 20 1.27 0.83 -11.01
N HIS A 21 0.94 1.08 -12.28
CA HIS A 21 0.20 2.24 -12.73
C HIS A 21 -0.91 1.81 -13.66
N SER A 22 -2.11 2.34 -13.43
CA SER A 22 -3.24 2.15 -14.33
C SER A 22 -3.94 3.49 -14.54
N GLU A 23 -4.22 3.80 -15.80
CA GLU A 23 -4.90 5.03 -16.20
C GLU A 23 -6.34 4.68 -16.55
N PHE A 24 -7.29 5.44 -16.01
CA PHE A 24 -8.73 5.22 -16.20
C PHE A 24 -9.37 6.52 -16.67
N GLU A 25 -10.46 6.40 -17.43
CA GLU A 25 -11.22 7.57 -17.87
C GLU A 25 -12.22 8.04 -16.82
N ASN A 26 -12.80 7.10 -16.07
CA ASN A 26 -13.81 7.35 -15.04
C ASN A 26 -13.25 7.26 -13.61
N GLU A 27 -13.81 8.08 -12.72
CA GLU A 27 -13.47 8.06 -11.30
C GLU A 27 -13.89 6.73 -10.65
N GLU A 28 -15.10 6.26 -10.95
CA GLU A 28 -15.68 5.06 -10.35
C GLU A 28 -14.85 3.81 -10.67
N ASP A 29 -14.41 3.68 -11.93
CA ASP A 29 -13.52 2.59 -12.36
C ASP A 29 -12.18 2.63 -11.61
N ALA A 30 -11.57 3.82 -11.51
CA ALA A 30 -10.30 4.00 -10.80
C ALA A 30 -10.43 3.68 -9.29
N LEU A 31 -11.51 4.13 -8.65
CA LEU A 31 -11.79 3.87 -7.24
C LEU A 31 -12.06 2.38 -7.00
N ASN A 32 -12.88 1.75 -7.84
CA ASN A 32 -13.21 0.33 -7.73
C ASN A 32 -11.96 -0.53 -7.92
N PHE A 33 -11.11 -0.20 -8.90
CA PHE A 33 -9.82 -0.87 -9.10
C PHE A 33 -8.91 -0.72 -7.89
N ALA A 34 -8.76 0.50 -7.36
CA ALA A 34 -7.92 0.75 -6.19
C ALA A 34 -8.41 0.00 -4.93
N LEU A 35 -9.72 -0.06 -4.70
CA LEU A 35 -10.33 -0.82 -3.60
C LEU A 35 -10.13 -2.33 -3.76
N LYS A 36 -10.30 -2.85 -4.98
CA LYS A 36 -10.08 -4.27 -5.30
C LYS A 36 -8.62 -4.65 -5.06
N MET A 37 -7.69 -3.83 -5.56
CA MET A 37 -6.26 -4.00 -5.31
C MET A 37 -5.93 -3.98 -3.83
N ASN A 38 -6.49 -3.03 -3.07
CA ASN A 38 -6.31 -2.95 -1.63
C ASN A 38 -6.78 -4.23 -0.91
N LYS A 39 -7.95 -4.78 -1.29
CA LYS A 39 -8.46 -6.04 -0.71
C LYS A 39 -7.57 -7.23 -1.02
N ILE A 40 -7.11 -7.37 -2.26
CA ILE A 40 -6.22 -8.46 -2.68
C ILE A 40 -4.87 -8.36 -1.96
N MET A 41 -4.30 -7.16 -1.87
CA MET A 41 -3.03 -6.93 -1.17
C MET A 41 -3.10 -7.27 0.32
N ASN A 42 -4.19 -6.91 1.00
CA ASN A 42 -4.39 -7.21 2.42
C ASN A 42 -4.73 -8.70 2.68
N ASN A 43 -5.53 -9.33 1.82
CA ASN A 43 -5.97 -10.72 2.05
C ASN A 43 -4.96 -11.76 1.54
N GLU A 44 -4.41 -11.57 0.33
CA GLU A 44 -3.59 -12.58 -0.33
C GLU A 44 -2.09 -12.34 -0.15
N PHE A 45 -1.62 -11.10 -0.34
CA PHE A 45 -0.19 -10.84 -0.39
C PHE A 45 0.44 -10.58 0.98
N CYS A 46 -0.28 -9.90 1.88
CA CYS A 46 0.35 -9.31 3.04
C CYS A 46 -0.52 -9.39 4.28
N LYS A 47 -0.56 -10.58 4.89
CA LYS A 47 -1.15 -10.83 6.22
C LYS A 47 -0.57 -9.98 7.37
N LYS A 48 0.46 -9.17 7.11
CA LYS A 48 1.19 -8.34 8.10
C LYS A 48 1.29 -6.86 7.74
N HIS A 49 0.92 -6.48 6.52
CA HIS A 49 1.04 -5.10 6.06
C HIS A 49 -0.34 -4.64 5.62
N SER A 50 -0.85 -3.62 6.30
CA SER A 50 -2.10 -2.99 5.91
C SER A 50 -1.85 -1.97 4.80
N PHE A 51 -2.68 -1.99 3.77
CA PHE A 51 -2.64 -1.00 2.69
C PHE A 51 -3.83 -0.04 2.81
N GLN A 52 -3.61 1.22 2.44
CA GLN A 52 -4.67 2.21 2.34
C GLN A 52 -4.67 2.85 0.95
N VAL A 53 -5.85 3.26 0.49
CA VAL A 53 -6.01 4.06 -0.72
C VAL A 53 -6.15 5.52 -0.31
N LEU A 54 -5.39 6.40 -0.94
CA LEU A 54 -5.44 7.85 -0.77
C LEU A 54 -5.83 8.48 -2.11
N LYS A 55 -6.93 9.21 -2.15
CA LYS A 55 -7.31 10.01 -3.31
C LYS A 55 -6.67 11.39 -3.19
N VAL A 56 -5.86 11.76 -4.18
CA VAL A 56 -5.18 13.05 -4.32
C VAL A 56 -5.62 13.64 -5.65
N PHE A 57 -6.64 14.51 -5.62
CA PHE A 57 -7.29 15.05 -6.80
C PHE A 57 -7.75 13.92 -7.75
N ASP A 58 -7.18 13.85 -8.95
CA ASP A 58 -7.48 12.82 -9.97
C ASP A 58 -6.59 11.57 -9.85
N THR A 59 -5.77 11.47 -8.82
CA THR A 59 -4.83 10.37 -8.63
C THR A 59 -5.13 9.56 -7.36
N PHE A 60 -5.31 8.26 -7.49
CA PHE A 60 -5.46 7.31 -6.40
C PHE A 60 -4.10 6.69 -6.07
N SER A 61 -3.50 7.10 -4.96
CA SER A 61 -2.26 6.56 -4.43
C SER A 61 -2.54 5.46 -3.40
N ILE A 62 -2.13 4.22 -3.68
CA ILE A 62 -2.17 3.12 -2.70
C ILE A 62 -0.85 3.15 -1.92
N SER A 63 -0.91 3.17 -0.60
CA SER A 63 0.28 3.22 0.25
C SER A 63 0.19 2.22 1.39
N LEU A 64 1.34 1.61 1.72
CA LEU A 64 1.46 0.79 2.93
C LEU A 64 1.30 1.65 4.17
N VAL A 65 0.33 1.29 5.01
CA VAL A 65 0.27 1.75 6.39
C VAL A 65 1.36 1.01 7.13
N LYS A 66 2.46 1.71 7.46
CA LYS A 66 3.44 1.17 8.39
C LYS A 66 2.81 1.22 9.78
N PRO A 67 2.51 0.10 10.44
CA PRO A 67 2.21 0.14 11.85
C PRO A 67 3.43 0.74 12.55
N LEU A 68 3.23 1.83 13.28
CA LEU A 68 4.28 2.57 14.01
C LEU A 68 4.92 1.72 15.14
N GLU A 69 4.53 0.46 15.26
CA GLU A 69 4.82 -0.44 16.38
C GLU A 69 6.21 -1.08 16.33
N LYS A 70 6.92 -1.01 15.18
CA LYS A 70 8.30 -1.52 15.07
C LYS A 70 9.39 -0.52 15.47
N ALA A 71 9.03 0.62 16.08
CA ALA A 71 9.99 1.50 16.73
C ALA A 71 10.29 1.09 18.20
N LEU A 72 9.68 0.02 18.73
CA LEU A 72 9.90 -0.45 20.10
C LEU A 72 10.57 -1.82 20.19
N LYS A 73 11.53 -2.11 19.31
CA LYS A 73 12.51 -3.19 19.55
C LYS A 73 13.89 -2.60 19.76
N CYS A 74 14.03 -1.86 20.87
CA CYS A 74 15.34 -1.67 21.50
C CYS A 74 15.68 -2.97 22.26
N CYS A 75 16.10 -3.98 21.50
CA CYS A 75 16.83 -5.11 22.05
C CYS A 75 18.31 -4.74 22.06
N GLY A 76 18.92 -4.77 23.24
CA GLY A 76 20.33 -5.13 23.38
C GLY A 76 21.31 -3.97 23.51
N SER A 77 21.71 -3.76 24.77
CA SER A 77 23.06 -3.32 25.17
C SER A 77 23.35 -1.82 25.19
N GLY A 78 22.78 -1.16 26.20
CA GLY A 78 23.36 0.01 26.85
C GLY A 78 22.76 0.12 28.25
N CYS A 79 23.53 -0.05 29.31
CA CYS A 79 24.28 1.08 29.86
C CYS A 79 23.35 2.15 30.45
N CYS A 80 23.54 2.40 31.75
CA CYS A 80 22.99 3.49 32.58
C CYS A 80 21.53 3.26 33.06
N LYS A 81 21.22 3.04 34.34
CA LYS A 81 21.98 3.09 35.60
C LYS A 81 21.26 2.20 36.62
#